data_AF-A0A963D5W4-F1
#
_entry.id   AF-A0A963D5W4-F1
#
_cell.length_a   1.000
_cell.length_b   1.000
_cell.length_c   1.000
_cell.angle_alpha   90.00
_cell.angle_beta   90.00
_cell.angle_gamma   90.00
#
_symmetry.space_group_name_H-M   'P 1'
#
loop_
_entity.id
_entity.type
_entity.pdbx_description
1 polymer ?
#
loop_
_entity_poly.entity_id
_entity_poly.type
_entity_poly.pdbx_seq_one_letter_code
_entity_poly.pdbx_strand_id
1 'polypeptide(L)'
;VTELSEDHPPLPDFSCFHDAFRLSHGEGTPEGDIRTAFFLAYDESKCEYLPIEGDAIEKEMATGRQLVSTTFVIPYPPGFPILVPGQVLSQEIVTFMRALDVKEIHGYRPELGLRFFTAKALAALEAKPVIQALD
;
A
#
# COMPACT_ATOMS: atom_id res chain seq x y z
N VAL A 1 23.64 -8.77 20.70
CA VAL A 1 22.86 -8.44 19.49
C VAL A 1 23.13 -6.98 19.23
N THR A 2 23.94 -6.66 18.23
CA THR A 2 24.13 -5.28 17.78
C THR A 2 22.86 -4.90 17.01
N GLU A 3 22.04 -4.06 17.62
CA GLU A 3 20.87 -3.47 16.98
C GLU A 3 21.34 -2.54 15.85
N LEU A 4 20.68 -2.63 14.69
CA LEU A 4 20.97 -1.84 13.49
C LEU A 4 20.45 -0.39 13.65
N SER A 5 21.17 0.47 14.37
CA SER A 5 20.71 1.84 14.64
C SER A 5 21.51 2.95 13.98
N GLU A 6 22.53 2.67 13.17
CA GLU A 6 23.45 3.73 12.73
C GLU A 6 23.24 4.26 11.29
N ASP A 7 22.56 3.55 10.36
CA ASP A 7 22.52 3.99 8.94
C ASP A 7 21.20 3.69 8.18
N HIS A 8 20.03 3.67 8.84
CA HIS A 8 18.76 3.52 8.12
C HIS A 8 18.11 4.89 7.84
N PRO A 9 17.48 5.06 6.65
CA PRO A 9 16.62 6.22 6.42
C PRO A 9 15.52 6.28 7.50
N PRO A 10 15.02 7.48 7.84
CA PRO A 10 13.91 7.61 8.78
C PRO A 10 12.71 6.80 8.28
N LEU A 11 11.91 6.28 9.21
CA LEU A 11 10.64 5.63 8.86
C LEU A 11 9.80 6.60 8.03
N PRO A 12 9.21 6.14 6.92
CA PRO A 12 8.42 7.01 6.07
C PRO A 12 7.11 7.37 6.77
N ASP A 13 6.61 8.58 6.51
CA ASP A 13 5.31 8.99 7.03
C ASP A 13 4.17 8.20 6.38
N PHE A 14 3.06 8.05 7.12
CA PHE A 14 1.84 7.51 6.57
C PHE A 14 1.29 8.46 5.51
N SER A 15 1.10 7.96 4.29
CA SER A 15 0.66 8.72 3.13
C SER A 15 -0.82 9.11 3.23
N CYS A 16 -1.71 8.19 2.88
CA CYS A 16 -3.16 8.25 3.09
C CYS A 16 -3.81 6.93 2.67
N PHE A 17 -5.06 6.73 3.08
CA PHE A 17 -5.92 5.74 2.44
C PHE A 17 -6.45 6.24 1.10
N HIS A 18 -6.60 5.33 0.14
CA HIS A 18 -7.32 5.61 -1.11
C HIS A 18 -8.80 5.87 -0.82
N ASP A 19 -9.46 6.74 -1.59
CA ASP A 19 -10.85 7.16 -1.33
C ASP A 19 -11.84 5.99 -1.30
N ALA A 20 -11.64 4.99 -2.17
CA ALA A 20 -12.39 3.73 -2.16
C ALA A 20 -12.34 2.94 -0.84
N PHE A 21 -11.39 3.25 0.05
CA PHE A 21 -11.22 2.64 1.36
C PHE A 21 -11.28 3.67 2.49
N ARG A 22 -11.87 4.85 2.29
CA ARG A 22 -12.17 5.79 3.38
C ARG A 22 -13.60 5.58 3.87
N LEU A 23 -13.80 5.60 5.20
CA LEU A 23 -15.10 5.37 5.82
C LEU A 23 -16.11 6.50 5.58
N SER A 24 -15.61 7.67 5.22
CA SER A 24 -16.41 8.82 4.82
C SER A 24 -15.86 9.31 3.49
N HIS A 25 -16.68 9.26 2.43
CA HIS A 25 -16.31 9.64 1.05
C HIS A 25 -16.04 11.15 0.95
N GLY A 26 -14.92 11.62 1.50
CA GLY A 26 -14.46 13.01 1.42
C GLY A 26 -15.11 14.00 2.41
N GLU A 27 -16.12 13.60 3.17
CA GLU A 27 -16.82 14.46 4.16
C GLU A 27 -16.47 14.17 5.63
N GLY A 28 -15.39 13.43 5.91
CA GLY A 28 -15.04 13.09 7.29
C GLY A 28 -13.55 12.87 7.54
N THR A 29 -13.26 11.89 8.38
CA THR A 29 -11.97 11.71 9.05
C THR A 29 -11.00 10.87 8.19
N PRO A 30 -9.67 11.00 8.36
CA PRO A 30 -8.66 10.30 7.54
C PRO A 30 -8.64 8.76 7.70
N GLU A 31 -9.54 8.20 8.51
CA GLU A 31 -9.65 6.79 8.85
C GLU A 31 -9.98 5.92 7.64
N GLY A 32 -9.18 4.86 7.47
CA GLY A 32 -9.37 3.87 6.42
C GLY A 32 -10.08 2.61 6.87
N ASP A 33 -10.81 2.00 5.95
CA ASP A 33 -11.36 0.65 6.06
C ASP A 33 -10.34 -0.39 5.58
N ILE A 34 -9.35 -0.65 6.45
CA ILE A 34 -8.33 -1.69 6.22
C ILE A 34 -9.00 -3.06 6.03
N ARG A 35 -10.12 -3.31 6.72
CA ARG A 35 -10.80 -4.61 6.70
C ARG A 35 -11.32 -4.93 5.31
N THR A 36 -12.02 -3.99 4.68
CA THR A 36 -12.54 -4.16 3.31
C THR A 36 -11.40 -4.34 2.30
N ALA A 37 -10.34 -3.53 2.40
CA ALA A 37 -9.16 -3.70 1.55
C ALA A 37 -8.52 -5.10 1.74
N PHE A 38 -8.31 -5.52 2.98
CA PHE A 38 -7.71 -6.82 3.29
C PHE A 38 -8.50 -8.00 2.70
N PHE A 39 -9.84 -8.01 2.82
CA PHE A 39 -10.66 -9.08 2.24
C PHE A 39 -10.78 -9.00 0.72
N LEU A 40 -10.75 -7.80 0.13
CA LEU A 40 -10.75 -7.64 -1.33
C LEU A 40 -9.54 -8.31 -1.98
N ALA A 41 -8.39 -8.25 -1.30
CA ALA A 41 -7.11 -8.81 -1.75
C ALA A 41 -7.08 -10.34 -1.82
N TYR A 42 -8.11 -11.04 -1.34
CA TYR A 42 -8.25 -12.49 -1.49
C TYR A 42 -8.59 -12.90 -2.92
N ASP A 43 -9.18 -11.99 -3.70
CA ASP A 43 -9.37 -12.20 -5.13
C ASP A 43 -8.09 -11.80 -5.88
N GLU A 44 -7.27 -12.79 -6.21
CA GLU A 44 -6.01 -12.60 -6.94
C GLU A 44 -6.18 -11.84 -8.26
N SER A 45 -7.36 -11.92 -8.90
CA SER A 45 -7.62 -11.19 -10.16
C SER A 45 -7.72 -9.68 -9.98
N LYS A 46 -7.86 -9.22 -8.72
CA LYS A 46 -7.89 -7.81 -8.35
C LYS A 46 -6.52 -7.26 -7.96
N CYS A 47 -5.49 -8.10 -7.96
CA CYS A 47 -4.16 -7.76 -7.52
C CYS A 47 -3.15 -7.86 -8.66
N GLU A 48 -2.12 -7.04 -8.60
CA GLU A 48 -0.96 -7.11 -9.48
C GLU A 48 0.31 -6.86 -8.68
N TYR A 49 1.46 -7.18 -9.29
CA TYR A 49 2.77 -6.94 -8.72
C TYR A 49 3.54 -5.96 -9.57
N LEU A 50 4.24 -5.03 -8.92
CA LEU A 50 5.20 -4.15 -9.58
C LEU A 50 6.56 -4.28 -8.90
N PRO A 51 7.65 -4.48 -9.68
CA PRO A 51 8.99 -4.53 -9.13
C PRO A 51 9.34 -3.18 -8.50
N ILE A 52 9.95 -3.23 -7.32
CA ILE A 52 10.41 -2.02 -6.64
C ILE A 52 11.70 -1.48 -7.24
N GLU A 53 12.53 -2.36 -7.78
CA GLU A 53 13.73 -2.00 -8.52
C GLU A 53 13.38 -1.46 -9.91
N GLY A 54 14.24 -0.57 -10.44
CA GLY A 54 14.01 0.09 -11.71
C GLY A 54 13.00 1.23 -11.60
N ASP A 55 12.18 1.43 -12.64
CA ASP A 55 11.31 2.61 -12.81
C ASP A 55 9.83 2.27 -13.00
N ALA A 56 9.42 1.01 -12.75
CA ALA A 56 8.04 0.56 -12.98
C ALA A 56 7.03 1.31 -12.11
N ILE A 57 7.34 1.48 -10.82
CA ILE A 57 6.50 2.22 -9.87
C ILE A 57 6.40 3.69 -10.27
N GLU A 58 7.53 4.33 -10.54
CA GLU A 58 7.57 5.74 -10.95
C GLU A 58 6.80 5.99 -12.24
N LYS A 59 6.88 5.09 -13.23
CA LYS A 59 6.11 5.16 -14.47
C LYS A 59 4.61 5.17 -14.21
N GLU A 60 4.12 4.26 -13.36
CA GLU A 60 2.70 4.21 -13.01
C GLU A 60 2.28 5.48 -12.27
N MET A 61 3.05 5.91 -11.27
CA MET A 61 2.77 7.14 -10.52
C MET A 61 2.77 8.38 -11.42
N ALA A 62 3.65 8.46 -12.43
CA ALA A 62 3.71 9.56 -13.39
C ALA A 62 2.47 9.66 -14.28
N THR A 63 1.69 8.58 -14.43
CA THR A 63 0.38 8.63 -15.11
C THR A 63 -0.74 9.20 -14.25
N GLY A 64 -0.46 9.50 -12.96
CA GLY A 64 -1.46 9.88 -11.96
C GLY A 64 -2.13 8.69 -11.27
N ARG A 65 -1.69 7.45 -11.55
CA ARG A 65 -2.22 6.26 -10.89
C ARG A 65 -1.80 6.22 -9.42
N GLN A 66 -2.79 6.05 -8.54
CA GLN A 66 -2.54 5.71 -7.14
C GLN A 66 -2.30 4.20 -7.00
N LEU A 67 -1.09 3.83 -6.56
CA LEU A 67 -0.74 2.44 -6.28
C LEU A 67 -1.16 2.09 -4.86
N VAL A 68 -2.21 1.29 -4.71
CA VAL A 68 -2.83 0.98 -3.41
C VAL A 68 -2.41 -0.40 -2.92
N SER A 69 -1.76 -0.47 -1.76
CA SER A 69 -1.27 -1.73 -1.20
C SER A 69 -2.43 -2.68 -0.89
N THR A 70 -2.25 -3.95 -1.22
CA THR A 70 -3.25 -5.00 -0.91
C THR A 70 -2.97 -5.71 0.42
N THR A 71 -1.78 -5.54 0.97
CA THR A 71 -1.26 -6.31 2.11
C THR A 71 -0.49 -5.42 3.07
N PHE A 72 -0.22 -5.93 4.26
CA PHE A 72 0.81 -5.37 5.10
C PHE A 72 2.18 -5.62 4.47
N VAL A 73 3.03 -4.60 4.45
CA VAL A 73 4.45 -4.72 4.12
C VAL A 73 5.25 -4.39 5.38
N ILE A 74 6.00 -5.37 5.88
CA ILE A 74 6.62 -5.32 7.21
C ILE A 74 8.08 -5.81 7.11
N PRO A 75 9.06 -4.89 7.10
CA PRO A 75 10.49 -5.21 7.19
C PRO A 75 10.90 -5.74 8.57
N TYR A 76 11.77 -6.75 8.61
CA TYR A 76 12.34 -7.29 9.84
C TYR A 76 13.87 -7.34 9.83
N PRO A 77 14.53 -6.91 10.94
CA PRO A 77 14.01 -6.05 12.02
C PRO A 77 13.76 -4.60 11.53
N PRO A 78 12.92 -3.76 12.22
CA PRO A 78 12.31 -3.95 13.54
C PRO A 78 10.91 -4.60 13.57
N GLY A 79 10.24 -4.80 12.43
CA GLY A 79 8.92 -5.45 12.38
C GLY A 79 7.71 -4.52 12.42
N PHE A 80 7.87 -3.24 12.07
CA PHE A 80 6.76 -2.29 11.96
C PHE A 80 6.20 -2.23 10.54
N PRO A 81 4.86 -2.15 10.36
CA PRO A 81 4.28 -1.97 9.04
C PRO A 81 4.62 -0.61 8.44
N ILE A 82 5.09 -0.61 7.19
CA ILE A 82 5.33 0.61 6.40
C ILE A 82 4.26 0.82 5.33
N LEU A 83 3.54 -0.25 4.97
CA LEU A 83 2.31 -0.19 4.18
C LEU A 83 1.26 -1.07 4.83
N VAL A 84 0.01 -0.62 4.77
CA VAL A 84 -1.17 -1.37 5.17
C VAL A 84 -2.14 -1.54 3.99
N PRO A 85 -3.05 -2.55 4.00
CA PRO A 85 -4.08 -2.69 2.98
C PRO A 85 -4.91 -1.40 2.83
N GLY A 86 -5.07 -0.94 1.59
CA GLY A 86 -5.84 0.28 1.26
C GLY A 86 -5.02 1.58 1.30
N GLN A 87 -3.78 1.54 1.77
CA GLN A 87 -2.88 2.69 1.77
C GLN A 87 -2.29 2.95 0.37
N VAL A 88 -2.20 4.22 -0.02
CA VAL A 88 -1.54 4.66 -1.27
C VAL A 88 -0.03 4.71 -1.07
N LEU A 89 0.74 4.12 -1.97
CA LEU A 89 2.21 4.21 -1.96
C LEU A 89 2.68 5.66 -2.18
N SER A 90 3.65 6.11 -1.39
CA SER A 90 4.34 7.39 -1.60
C SER A 90 5.77 7.17 -2.09
N GLN A 91 6.35 8.20 -2.72
CA GLN A 91 7.77 8.16 -3.15
C GLN A 91 8.72 7.97 -1.96
N GLU A 92 8.37 8.51 -0.79
CA GLU A 92 9.13 8.33 0.44
C GLU A 92 9.19 6.85 0.86
N ILE A 93 8.07 6.14 0.80
CA ILE A 93 8.01 4.69 1.09
C ILE A 93 8.86 3.90 0.09
N VAL A 94 8.82 4.24 -1.20
CA VAL A 94 9.67 3.61 -2.23
C VAL A 94 11.15 3.83 -1.91
N THR A 95 11.51 5.06 -1.57
CA THR A 95 12.90 5.44 -1.25
C THR A 95 13.38 4.73 0.00
N PHE A 96 12.55 4.68 1.05
CA PHE A 96 12.82 3.94 2.28
C PHE A 96 13.07 2.47 1.98
N MET A 97 12.14 1.82 1.25
CA MET A 97 12.22 0.40 0.93
C MET A 97 13.46 0.02 0.12
N ARG A 98 13.90 0.86 -0.84
CA ARG A 98 15.12 0.61 -1.62
C ARG A 98 16.41 0.77 -0.80
N ALA A 99 16.34 1.52 0.30
CA ALA A 99 17.46 1.73 1.20
C ALA A 99 17.45 0.79 2.42
N LEU A 100 16.45 -0.09 2.54
CA LEU A 100 16.40 -1.09 3.59
C LEU A 100 17.43 -2.19 3.38
N ASP A 101 18.40 -2.27 4.28
CA ASP A 101 19.25 -3.44 4.44
C ASP A 101 18.65 -4.37 5.50
N VAL A 102 17.62 -5.12 5.10
CA VAL A 102 16.89 -6.07 5.97
C VAL A 102 16.92 -7.47 5.40
N LYS A 103 16.87 -8.46 6.29
CA LYS A 103 16.96 -9.88 5.90
C LYS A 103 15.65 -10.41 5.33
N GLU A 104 14.53 -9.80 5.72
CA GLU A 104 13.19 -10.28 5.40
C GLU A 104 12.20 -9.13 5.35
N ILE A 105 11.28 -9.18 4.38
CA ILE A 105 10.17 -8.25 4.26
C ILE A 105 8.89 -9.06 4.05
N HIS A 106 8.01 -9.12 5.05
CA HIS A 106 6.70 -9.73 4.90
C HIS A 106 5.86 -8.92 3.92
N GLY A 107 5.06 -9.61 3.09
CA GLY A 107 4.19 -8.97 2.10
C GLY A 107 4.89 -8.48 0.83
N TYR A 108 6.20 -8.67 0.72
CA TYR A 108 7.01 -8.41 -0.47
C TYR A 108 7.51 -9.72 -1.08
N ARG A 109 7.63 -9.77 -2.42
CA ARG A 109 8.18 -10.92 -3.14
C ARG A 109 9.33 -10.44 -4.02
N PRO A 110 10.60 -10.79 -3.76
CA PRO A 110 11.74 -10.27 -4.52
C PRO A 110 11.64 -10.46 -6.04
N GLU A 111 11.01 -11.54 -6.50
CA GLU A 111 10.90 -11.89 -7.92
C GLU A 111 9.75 -11.16 -8.63
N LEU A 112 8.79 -10.60 -7.90
CA LEU A 112 7.59 -9.95 -8.46
C LEU A 112 7.46 -8.48 -8.06
N GLY A 113 7.86 -8.16 -6.83
CA GLY A 113 7.82 -6.85 -6.21
C GLY A 113 6.72 -6.69 -5.17
N LEU A 114 6.22 -5.46 -5.06
CA LEU A 114 5.13 -5.07 -4.17
C LEU A 114 3.77 -5.40 -4.80
N ARG A 115 2.78 -5.75 -3.97
CA ARG A 115 1.44 -6.15 -4.41
C ARG A 115 0.45 -4.99 -4.28
N PHE A 116 -0.19 -4.63 -5.39
CA PHE A 116 -1.15 -3.52 -5.49
C PHE A 116 -2.49 -3.96 -6.03
N PHE A 117 -3.54 -3.20 -5.76
CA PHE A 117 -4.81 -3.37 -6.45
C PHE A 117 -4.69 -2.93 -7.92
N THR A 118 -5.39 -3.65 -8.80
CA THR A 118 -5.49 -3.25 -10.19
C THR A 118 -6.33 -1.99 -10.34
N ALA A 119 -6.02 -1.17 -11.34
CA ALA A 119 -6.80 0.03 -11.66
C ALA A 119 -8.29 -0.31 -11.88
N LYS A 120 -8.56 -1.46 -12.50
CA LYS A 120 -9.93 -1.97 -12.69
C LYS A 120 -10.62 -2.29 -11.36
N ALA A 121 -9.92 -2.89 -10.41
CA ALA A 121 -10.48 -3.23 -9.10
C ALA A 121 -10.85 -1.96 -8.31
N LEU A 122 -9.99 -0.93 -8.33
CA LEU A 122 -10.26 0.35 -7.66
C LEU A 122 -11.43 1.10 -8.30
N ALA A 123 -11.44 1.22 -9.63
CA ALA A 123 -12.54 1.87 -10.34
C ALA A 123 -13.91 1.20 -10.08
N ALA A 124 -13.93 -0.13 -9.93
CA ALA A 124 -15.16 -0.86 -9.63
C ALA A 124 -15.70 -0.60 -8.21
N LEU A 125 -14.85 -0.18 -7.26
CA LEU A 125 -15.30 0.23 -5.92
C LEU A 125 -15.87 1.65 -5.94
N GLU A 126 -15.21 2.56 -6.64
CA GLU A 126 -15.67 3.96 -6.79
C GLU A 126 -17.00 4.05 -7.55
N ALA A 127 -17.24 3.13 -8.48
CA ALA A 127 -18.50 3.07 -9.24
C ALA A 127 -19.67 2.46 -8.46
N LYS A 128 -19.44 1.85 -7.29
CA LYS A 128 -20.55 1.32 -6.47
C LYS A 128 -21.24 2.45 -5.74
N PRO A 129 -22.56 2.66 -5.94
CA PRO A 129 -23.30 3.57 -5.08
C PRO A 129 -23.29 2.99 -3.66
N VAL A 130 -22.88 3.81 -2.71
CA VAL A 130 -23.05 3.52 -1.28
C VAL A 130 -24.54 3.34 -1.06
N ILE A 131 -24.96 2.13 -0.72
CA ILE A 131 -26.30 1.94 -0.17
C ILE A 131 -26.27 2.68 1.16
N GLN A 132 -26.85 3.89 1.19
CA GLN A 132 -27.15 4.58 2.44
C GLN A 132 -27.95 3.59 3.28
N ALA A 133 -27.43 3.23 4.46
CA ALA A 133 -28.20 2.51 5.44
C ALA A 133 -29.48 3.33 5.68
N LEU A 134 -30.63 2.72 5.42
CA LEU A 134 -31.92 3.33 5.69
C LEU A 134 -32.03 3.48 7.22
N ASP A 135 -32.24 4.71 7.66
CA ASP A 135 -32.57 5.06 9.05
C ASP A 135 -33.85 4.37 9.54
#